data_AF-A0A4Y8C8A5-F1
#
_entry.id   AF-A0A4Y8C8A5-F1
#
_cell.length_a   1.000
_cell.length_b   1.000
_cell.length_c   1.000
_cell.angle_alpha   90.00
_cell.angle_beta   90.00
_cell.angle_gamma   90.00
#
_symmetry.space_group_name_H-M   'P 1'
#
loop_
_entity.id
_entity.type
_entity.pdbx_description
1 polymer ?
#
loop_
_entity_poly.entity_id
_entity_poly.type
_entity_poly.pdbx_seq_one_letter_code
_entity_poly.pdbx_strand_id
1 'polypeptide(L)'
;LDELIATFEKKVKEFDGIIKIGRTHLQDATPLTLAQEFSGYLSMLLHSKEQIIASLPTLRELAIGGTAVGTGLNAHPELSQKVSEELTQLIGT
;
A
#
# COMPACT_ATOMS: atom_id res chain seq x y z
N LEU A 1 -0.84 1.45 -8.04
CA LEU A 1 -1.84 0.60 -7.38
C LEU A 1 -3.25 1.13 -7.63
N ASP A 2 -3.46 2.44 -7.53
CA ASP A 2 -4.77 3.08 -7.70
C ASP A 2 -5.43 2.84 -9.07
N GLU A 3 -4.66 2.93 -10.15
CA GLU A 3 -5.17 2.62 -11.50
C GLU A 3 -5.61 1.15 -11.63
N LEU A 4 -4.89 0.24 -11.00
CA LEU A 4 -5.24 -1.18 -10.97
C LEU A 4 -6.51 -1.41 -10.15
N ILE A 5 -6.63 -0.78 -8.99
CA ILE A 5 -7.86 -0.80 -8.17
C ILE A 5 -9.04 -0.29 -8.99
N ALA A 6 -8.94 0.89 -9.61
CA ALA A 6 -10.00 1.46 -10.43
C ALA A 6 -10.39 0.56 -11.61
N THR A 7 -9.40 -0.09 -12.22
CA THR A 7 -9.62 -1.08 -13.30
C THR A 7 -10.42 -2.27 -12.78
N PHE A 8 -10.07 -2.81 -11.61
CA PHE A 8 -10.78 -3.94 -11.00
C PHE A 8 -12.18 -3.55 -10.53
N GLU A 9 -12.38 -2.36 -9.96
CA GLU A 9 -13.71 -1.84 -9.63
C GLU A 9 -14.63 -1.78 -10.85
N LYS A 10 -14.10 -1.30 -12.00
CA LYS A 10 -14.84 -1.31 -13.26
C LYS A 10 -15.17 -2.73 -13.70
N LYS A 11 -14.20 -3.66 -13.61
CA LYS A 11 -14.40 -5.07 -14.01
C LYS A 11 -15.40 -5.82 -13.13
N VAL A 12 -15.42 -5.57 -11.82
CA VAL A 12 -16.44 -6.13 -10.93
C VAL A 12 -17.84 -5.75 -11.40
N LYS A 13 -18.05 -4.49 -11.82
CA LYS A 13 -19.34 -4.03 -12.36
C LYS A 13 -19.64 -4.64 -13.73
N GLU A 14 -18.66 -4.70 -14.62
CA GLU A 14 -18.83 -5.27 -15.97
C GLU A 14 -19.12 -6.79 -15.94
N PHE A 15 -18.65 -7.50 -14.92
CA PHE A 15 -18.84 -8.94 -14.78
C PHE A 15 -20.05 -9.34 -13.95
N ASP A 16 -20.86 -8.38 -13.54
CA ASP A 16 -22.09 -8.67 -12.82
C ASP A 16 -23.03 -9.51 -13.70
N GLY A 17 -23.74 -10.45 -13.07
CA GLY A 17 -24.61 -11.40 -13.76
C GLY A 17 -23.91 -12.53 -14.55
N ILE A 18 -22.59 -12.51 -14.76
CA ILE A 18 -21.88 -13.65 -15.37
C ILE A 18 -21.70 -14.76 -14.34
N ILE A 19 -22.52 -15.81 -14.41
CA ILE A 19 -22.43 -16.98 -13.52
C ILE A 19 -21.37 -17.96 -14.06
N LYS A 20 -20.49 -18.46 -13.19
CA LYS A 20 -19.46 -19.46 -13.50
C LYS A 20 -19.40 -20.57 -12.45
N ILE A 21 -18.77 -21.69 -12.80
CA ILE A 21 -18.43 -22.77 -11.86
C ILE A 21 -17.23 -22.36 -11.00
N GLY A 22 -17.38 -22.44 -9.68
CA GLY A 22 -16.28 -22.24 -8.74
C GLY A 22 -15.28 -23.39 -8.80
N ARG A 23 -14.06 -23.16 -8.28
CA ARG A 23 -13.05 -24.22 -8.14
C ARG A 23 -12.45 -24.24 -6.75
N THR A 24 -12.50 -25.39 -6.08
CA THR A 24 -11.77 -25.66 -4.84
C THR A 24 -10.90 -26.89 -5.07
N HIS A 25 -9.64 -26.86 -4.63
CA HIS A 25 -8.65 -27.90 -4.96
C HIS A 25 -8.56 -28.20 -6.48
N LEU A 26 -8.80 -27.18 -7.32
CA LEU A 26 -8.89 -27.28 -8.79
C LEU A 26 -10.02 -28.18 -9.34
N GLN A 27 -10.94 -28.64 -8.49
CA GLN A 27 -12.13 -29.39 -8.88
C GLN A 27 -13.35 -28.47 -8.96
N ASP A 28 -14.35 -28.86 -9.74
CA ASP A 28 -15.60 -28.11 -9.88
C ASP A 28 -16.36 -28.02 -8.54
N ALA A 29 -16.87 -26.84 -8.23
CA ALA A 29 -17.59 -26.52 -7.00
C ALA A 29 -18.92 -25.81 -7.29
N THR A 30 -19.58 -25.29 -6.26
CA THR A 30 -20.85 -24.56 -6.42
C THR A 30 -20.64 -23.25 -7.21
N PRO A 31 -21.65 -22.79 -7.98
CA PRO A 31 -21.52 -21.58 -8.79
C PRO A 31 -21.35 -20.30 -7.95
N LEU A 32 -20.73 -19.30 -8.59
CA LEU A 32 -20.63 -17.91 -8.14
C LEU A 32 -20.56 -17.00 -9.38
N THR A 33 -20.72 -15.68 -9.21
CA THR A 33 -20.52 -14.76 -10.32
C THR A 33 -19.03 -14.46 -10.54
N LEU A 34 -18.65 -14.15 -11.77
CA LEU A 34 -17.30 -13.66 -12.08
C LEU A 34 -17.02 -12.33 -11.36
N ALA A 35 -18.05 -11.49 -11.16
CA ALA A 35 -17.98 -10.31 -10.31
C ALA A 35 -17.58 -10.63 -8.86
N GLN A 36 -18.16 -11.68 -8.25
CA GLN A 36 -17.79 -12.11 -6.89
C GLN A 36 -16.32 -12.53 -6.82
N GLU A 37 -15.82 -13.29 -7.80
CA GLU A 37 -14.40 -13.66 -7.87
C GLU A 37 -13.49 -12.43 -7.99
N PHE A 38 -13.80 -11.51 -8.90
CA PHE A 38 -13.01 -10.27 -9.07
C PHE A 38 -13.13 -9.32 -7.87
N SER A 39 -14.23 -9.36 -7.13
CA SER A 39 -14.38 -8.57 -5.89
C SER A 39 -13.41 -9.04 -4.81
N GLY A 40 -13.07 -10.34 -4.77
CA GLY A 40 -12.02 -10.86 -3.91
C GLY A 40 -10.65 -10.30 -4.28
N TYR A 41 -10.33 -10.22 -5.57
CA TYR A 41 -9.08 -9.60 -6.05
C TYR A 41 -9.00 -8.11 -5.73
N LEU A 42 -10.09 -7.37 -5.96
CA LEU A 42 -10.19 -5.95 -5.59
C LEU A 42 -9.97 -5.75 -4.10
N SER A 43 -10.60 -6.57 -3.26
CA SER A 43 -10.41 -6.51 -1.81
C SER A 43 -8.94 -6.71 -1.43
N MET A 44 -8.25 -7.68 -2.01
CA MET A 44 -6.80 -7.87 -1.74
C MET A 44 -5.95 -6.66 -2.12
N LEU A 45 -6.26 -5.99 -3.24
CA LEU A 45 -5.56 -4.79 -3.67
C LEU A 45 -5.77 -3.61 -2.71
N LEU A 46 -6.99 -3.43 -2.21
CA LEU A 46 -7.33 -2.39 -1.23
C LEU A 46 -6.55 -2.61 0.07
N HIS A 47 -6.58 -3.83 0.62
CA HIS A 47 -5.82 -4.17 1.83
C HIS A 47 -4.30 -4.00 1.62
N SER A 48 -3.78 -4.39 0.45
CA SER A 48 -2.37 -4.20 0.11
C SER A 48 -1.99 -2.71 0.10
N LYS A 49 -2.87 -1.84 -0.43
CA LYS A 49 -2.67 -0.39 -0.42
C LYS A 49 -2.61 0.14 1.01
N GLU A 50 -3.55 -0.27 1.85
CA GLU A 50 -3.59 0.14 3.27
C GLU A 50 -2.32 -0.26 4.00
N GLN A 51 -1.85 -1.49 3.80
CA GLN A 51 -0.60 -1.98 4.41
C GLN A 51 0.63 -1.20 3.95
N ILE A 52 0.72 -0.84 2.66
CA ILE A 52 1.81 0.00 2.13
C ILE A 52 1.77 1.39 2.76
N ILE A 53 0.59 2.00 2.86
CA ILE A 53 0.46 3.33 3.47
C ILE A 53 0.81 3.29 4.96
N ALA A 54 0.37 2.23 5.65
CA ALA A 54 0.64 2.04 7.08
C ALA A 54 2.12 1.84 7.40
N SER A 55 2.96 1.45 6.43
CA SER A 55 4.40 1.35 6.63
C SER A 55 5.15 2.67 6.44
N LEU A 56 4.52 3.69 5.83
CA LEU A 56 5.16 4.97 5.56
C LEU A 56 5.62 5.72 6.82
N PRO A 57 4.87 5.78 7.95
CA PRO A 57 5.29 6.51 9.13
C PRO A 57 6.66 6.07 9.65
N THR A 58 6.89 4.76 9.78
CA THR A 58 8.16 4.23 10.29
C THR A 58 9.29 4.38 9.29
N LEU A 59 9.00 4.30 7.99
CA LEU A 59 9.99 4.55 6.94
C LEU A 59 10.44 6.02 6.85
N ARG A 60 9.60 6.95 7.31
CA ARG A 60 9.89 8.40 7.32
C ARG A 60 10.69 8.83 8.56
N GLU A 61 10.93 7.95 9.53
CA GLU A 61 11.80 8.25 10.66
C GLU A 61 13.27 8.30 10.20
N LEU A 62 13.86 9.50 10.22
CA LEU A 62 15.23 9.72 9.77
C LEU A 62 16.21 9.68 10.94
N ALA A 63 17.25 8.85 10.83
CA ALA A 63 18.35 8.79 11.81
C ALA A 63 19.32 10.00 11.72
N ILE A 64 19.04 10.98 10.85
CA ILE A 64 19.90 12.13 10.60
C ILE A 64 20.07 12.97 11.88
N GLY A 65 21.32 13.36 12.16
CA GLY A 65 21.70 14.00 13.42
C GLY A 65 22.12 13.03 14.52
N GLY A 66 21.91 11.71 14.38
CA GLY A 66 22.45 10.70 15.31
C GLY A 66 23.98 10.55 15.25
N THR A 67 24.62 10.96 14.15
CA THR A 67 26.07 10.87 13.91
C THR A 67 26.60 9.42 14.02
N ALA A 68 27.83 9.23 14.52
CA ALA A 68 28.54 7.94 14.45
C ALA A 68 27.86 6.80 15.22
N VAL A 69 27.23 7.09 16.37
CA VAL A 69 26.68 6.07 17.28
C VAL A 69 25.33 6.45 17.89
N GLY A 70 24.64 7.44 17.34
CA GLY A 70 23.32 7.88 17.80
C GLY A 70 23.32 8.94 18.91
N THR A 71 24.48 9.36 19.41
CA THR A 71 24.59 10.38 20.48
C THR A 71 24.41 11.81 19.99
N GLY A 72 24.52 12.05 18.69
CA GLY A 72 24.58 13.39 18.11
C GLY A 72 25.90 14.15 18.34
N LEU A 73 26.96 13.46 18.80
CA LEU A 73 28.25 14.09 19.03
C LEU A 73 28.81 14.69 17.72
N ASN A 74 29.28 15.94 17.78
CA ASN A 74 29.78 16.73 16.65
C ASN A 74 28.69 17.22 15.66
N ALA A 75 27.40 17.06 15.97
CA ALA A 75 26.33 17.74 15.23
C ALA A 75 25.88 19.02 15.94
N HIS A 76 25.47 20.03 15.17
CA HIS A 76 24.76 21.18 15.72
C HIS A 76 23.40 20.71 16.29
N PRO A 77 22.92 21.24 17.44
CA PRO A 77 21.67 20.77 18.08
C PRO A 77 20.43 20.80 17.17
N GLU A 78 20.38 21.77 16.25
CA GLU A 78 19.25 21.93 15.32
C GLU A 78 19.39 21.13 14.02
N LEU A 79 20.51 20.42 13.80
CA LEU A 79 20.81 19.79 12.51
C LEU A 79 19.76 18.76 12.10
N SER A 80 19.34 17.89 13.02
CA SER A 80 18.35 16.84 12.74
C SER A 80 17.02 17.43 12.25
N GLN A 81 16.50 18.42 12.97
CA GLN A 81 15.24 19.08 12.65
C GLN A 81 15.34 19.84 11.32
N LYS A 82 16.35 20.70 11.15
CA LYS A 82 16.49 21.53 9.94
C LYS A 82 16.67 20.69 8.68
N VAL A 83 17.45 19.62 8.74
CA VAL A 83 17.63 18.74 7.58
C VAL A 83 16.36 17.97 7.27
N SER A 84 15.63 17.49 8.28
CA SER A 84 14.36 16.79 8.06
C SER A 84 13.32 17.73 7.44
N GLU A 85 13.21 18.97 7.92
CA GLU A 85 12.32 20.00 7.35
C GLU A 85 12.68 20.33 5.89
N GLU A 86 13.97 20.50 5.59
CA GLU A 86 14.44 20.76 4.21
C GLU A 86 14.12 19.57 3.28
N LEU A 87 14.34 18.33 3.74
CA LEU A 87 14.03 17.13 2.96
C LEU A 87 12.53 17.01 2.72
N THR A 88 11.68 17.30 3.71
CA THR A 88 10.22 17.33 3.53
C THR A 88 9.81 18.39 2.53
N GLN A 89 10.40 19.59 2.55
CA GLN A 89 10.11 20.64 1.56
C GLN A 89 10.52 20.22 0.14
N LEU A 90 11.67 19.58 -0.01
CA LEU A 90 12.20 19.16 -1.32
C LEU A 90 11.43 17.98 -1.92
N ILE A 91 11.09 16.99 -1.10
CA ILE A 91 10.53 15.70 -1.55
C ILE A 91 8.98 15.74 -1.50
N GLY A 92 8.40 16.57 -0.66
CA GLY A 92 6.94 16.71 -0.50
C GLY A 92 6.31 15.59 0.33
N THR A 93 7.05 15.03 1.29
CA THR A 93 6.60 13.91 2.14
C THR A 93 7.16 13.94 3.56
#